data_AF-N9Y637-F1
#
_entry.id   AF-N9Y637-F1
#
_cell.length_a   1.000
_cell.length_b   1.000
_cell.length_c   1.000
_cell.angle_alpha   90.00
_cell.angle_beta   90.00
_cell.angle_gamma   90.00
#
_symmetry.space_group_name_H-M   'P 1'
#
loop_
_entity.id
_entity.type
_entity.pdbx_description
1 polymer ?
#
loop_
_entity_poly.entity_id
_entity_poly.type
_entity_poly.pdbx_seq_one_letter_code
_entity_poly.pdbx_strand_id
1 'polypeptide(L)'
;MGEFVFEYYKSRRNIDIIKSKSEDKNKVDRFIEFLYQLKDRKDEAIAIEDEEEEIIIDRWFNMFERLIKHILMKKDVKFYFDDIDSEYKMKEKNREAYNLYELSDGHSAILKIFIELMISMEKSRTNKYDVEGIVLIDEIEKHIHPELQKIILPLLNEFFPNVQFIVTTMSSYIKESMKSCFIYDLDKK
;
A
#
# COMPACT_ATOMS: atom_id res chain seq x y z
N MET A 1 -9.76 23.51 8.02
CA MET A 1 -8.35 23.27 8.35
C MET A 1 -8.10 23.84 9.73
N GLY A 2 -7.82 22.98 10.72
CA GLY A 2 -7.32 23.41 12.03
C GLY A 2 -5.78 23.44 12.00
N GLU A 3 -5.18 24.31 12.81
CA GLU A 3 -3.74 24.28 13.06
C GLU A 3 -3.46 23.24 14.16
N PHE A 4 -2.56 22.30 13.90
CA PHE A 4 -2.13 21.30 14.86
C PHE A 4 -0.61 21.27 14.94
N VAL A 5 -0.09 21.12 16.16
CA VAL A 5 1.34 20.93 16.40
C VAL A 5 1.60 19.45 16.64
N PHE A 6 2.50 18.87 15.83
CA PHE A 6 3.03 17.53 16.06
C PHE A 6 4.49 17.64 16.48
N GLU A 7 4.78 17.25 17.73
CA GLU A 7 6.14 17.16 18.26
C GLU A 7 6.52 15.71 18.55
N TYR A 8 7.72 15.32 18.14
CA TYR A 8 8.30 14.01 18.41
C TYR A 8 9.67 14.16 19.08
N TYR A 9 9.82 13.58 20.27
CA TYR A 9 11.06 13.60 21.04
C TYR A 9 11.89 12.33 20.75
N LYS A 10 12.93 12.47 19.93
CA LYS A 10 13.79 11.36 19.50
C LYS A 10 14.62 10.81 20.68
N SER A 11 14.55 9.50 20.90
CA SER A 11 15.46 8.76 21.80
C SER A 11 16.63 8.16 20.99
N ARG A 12 17.28 7.07 21.43
CA ARG A 12 18.43 6.46 20.74
C ARG A 12 18.10 5.73 19.42
N ARG A 13 16.84 5.71 18.98
CA ARG A 13 16.42 5.03 17.75
C ARG A 13 16.59 5.92 16.53
N ASN A 14 17.08 5.36 15.42
CA ASN A 14 17.01 6.02 14.11
C ASN A 14 15.57 5.93 13.62
N ILE A 15 14.92 7.08 13.49
CA ILE A 15 13.54 7.21 13.05
C ILE A 15 13.52 8.27 11.97
N ASP A 16 12.99 7.90 10.81
CA ASP A 16 12.74 8.80 9.69
C ASP A 16 11.27 9.21 9.71
N ILE A 17 11.01 10.50 9.93
CA ILE A 17 9.65 11.04 9.90
C ILE A 17 9.30 11.36 8.46
N ILE A 18 8.53 10.47 7.82
CA ILE A 18 8.06 10.63 6.46
C ILE A 18 6.69 11.33 6.49
N LYS A 19 6.65 12.60 6.09
CA LYS A 19 5.37 13.30 5.85
C LYS A 19 4.88 12.99 4.44
N SER A 20 3.77 12.26 4.34
CA SER A 20 3.04 12.11 3.08
C SER A 20 2.50 13.47 2.63
N LYS A 21 2.90 13.94 1.44
CA LYS A 21 2.28 15.12 0.80
C LYS A 21 1.05 14.64 0.02
N SER A 22 -0.13 15.19 0.31
CA SER A 22 -1.43 14.73 -0.18
C SER A 22 -1.70 14.97 -1.69
N GLU A 23 -0.85 15.73 -2.40
CA GLU A 23 -1.16 16.23 -3.76
C GLU A 23 -0.28 15.71 -4.90
N ASP A 24 0.65 14.79 -4.64
CA ASP A 24 1.55 14.31 -5.69
C ASP A 24 0.85 13.29 -6.61
N LYS A 25 0.36 13.74 -7.79
CA LYS A 25 0.08 12.86 -8.95
C LYS A 25 1.25 11.91 -9.25
N ASN A 26 2.47 12.37 -8.92
CA ASN A 26 3.75 11.70 -9.03
C ASN A 26 3.88 10.40 -8.19
N LYS A 27 2.97 10.10 -7.25
CA LYS A 27 3.09 8.88 -6.42
C LYS A 27 2.85 7.60 -7.20
N VAL A 28 1.85 7.58 -8.08
CA VAL A 28 1.58 6.41 -8.93
C VAL A 28 2.72 6.25 -9.93
N ASP A 29 3.23 7.35 -10.48
CA ASP A 29 4.37 7.33 -11.40
C ASP A 29 5.63 6.76 -10.73
N ARG A 30 5.99 7.23 -9.53
CA ARG A 30 7.10 6.66 -8.73
C ARG A 30 6.92 5.20 -8.40
N PHE A 31 5.68 4.78 -8.16
CA PHE A 31 5.41 3.37 -7.91
C PHE A 31 5.62 2.54 -9.17
N ILE A 32 5.18 3.03 -10.31
CA ILE A 32 5.41 2.40 -11.61
C ILE A 32 6.90 2.32 -11.92
N GLU A 33 7.67 3.40 -11.68
CA GLU A 33 9.14 3.40 -11.76
C GLU A 33 9.75 2.33 -10.86
N PHE A 34 9.26 2.19 -9.63
CA PHE A 34 9.70 1.14 -8.72
C PHE A 34 9.37 -0.27 -9.24
N LEU A 35 8.20 -0.48 -9.84
CA LEU A 35 7.86 -1.75 -10.48
C LEU A 35 8.80 -2.08 -11.65
N TYR A 36 9.19 -1.09 -12.46
CA TYR A 36 10.19 -1.28 -13.52
C TYR A 36 11.54 -1.69 -12.94
N GLN A 37 12.01 -1.01 -11.89
CA GLN A 37 13.26 -1.38 -11.21
C GLN A 37 13.25 -2.81 -10.66
N LEU A 38 12.11 -3.27 -10.13
CA LEU A 38 11.98 -4.67 -9.69
C LEU A 38 12.03 -5.65 -10.87
N LYS A 39 11.43 -5.31 -12.01
CA LYS A 39 11.52 -6.14 -13.22
C LYS A 39 12.96 -6.22 -13.73
N ASP A 40 13.63 -5.07 -13.85
CA ASP A 40 15.01 -5.02 -14.33
C ASP A 40 15.94 -5.85 -13.43
N ARG A 41 15.79 -5.72 -12.10
CA ARG A 41 16.52 -6.55 -11.12
C ARG A 41 16.21 -8.04 -11.29
N LYS A 42 14.96 -8.40 -11.60
CA LYS A 42 14.59 -9.80 -11.84
C LYS A 42 15.24 -10.34 -13.11
N ASP A 43 15.22 -9.57 -14.19
CA ASP A 43 15.84 -9.97 -15.46
C ASP A 43 17.36 -10.11 -15.30
N GLU A 44 18.00 -9.21 -14.55
CA GLU A 44 19.40 -9.31 -14.16
C GLU A 44 19.68 -10.57 -13.32
N ALA A 45 18.87 -10.83 -12.30
CA ALA A 45 19.00 -12.01 -11.43
C ALA A 45 18.93 -13.32 -12.25
N ILE A 46 17.98 -13.42 -13.17
CA ILE A 46 17.85 -14.57 -14.08
C ILE A 46 19.10 -14.71 -14.95
N ALA A 47 19.62 -13.61 -15.50
CA ALA A 47 20.78 -13.63 -16.38
C ALA A 47 22.07 -14.09 -15.67
N ILE A 48 22.18 -13.84 -14.36
CA ILE A 48 23.32 -14.26 -13.52
C ILE A 48 23.05 -15.53 -12.70
N GLU A 49 21.91 -16.19 -12.90
CA GLU A 49 21.46 -17.38 -12.16
C GLU A 49 21.35 -17.16 -10.63
N ASP A 50 20.96 -15.95 -10.20
CA ASP A 50 20.64 -15.62 -8.80
C ASP A 50 19.20 -16.00 -8.46
N GLU A 51 19.00 -17.28 -8.14
CA GLU A 51 17.69 -17.83 -7.76
C GLU A 51 17.11 -17.18 -6.49
N GLU A 52 17.96 -16.70 -5.56
CA GLU A 52 17.47 -16.13 -4.30
C GLU A 52 16.77 -14.79 -4.56
N GLU A 53 17.40 -13.91 -5.33
CA GLU A 53 16.83 -12.61 -5.70
C GLU A 53 15.59 -12.77 -6.59
N GLU A 54 15.61 -13.70 -7.55
CA GLU A 54 14.43 -14.03 -8.37
C GLU A 54 13.23 -14.42 -7.49
N ILE A 55 13.43 -15.34 -6.54
CA ILE A 55 12.39 -15.81 -5.62
C ILE A 55 11.88 -14.67 -4.74
N ILE A 56 12.75 -13.77 -4.28
CA ILE A 56 12.36 -12.61 -3.47
C ILE A 56 11.45 -11.68 -4.27
N ILE A 57 11.83 -11.35 -5.50
CA ILE A 57 11.05 -10.46 -6.37
C ILE A 57 9.73 -11.12 -6.77
N ASP A 58 9.71 -12.42 -7.05
CA ASP A 58 8.46 -13.14 -7.34
C ASP A 58 7.50 -13.18 -6.15
N ARG A 59 8.02 -13.39 -4.94
CA ARG A 59 7.19 -13.30 -3.73
C ARG A 59 6.60 -11.90 -3.57
N TRP A 60 7.36 -10.87 -3.90
CA TRP A 60 6.89 -9.49 -3.89
C TRP A 60 5.73 -9.27 -4.85
N PHE A 61 5.88 -9.67 -6.13
CA PHE A 61 4.81 -9.50 -7.13
C PHE A 61 3.58 -10.34 -6.79
N ASN A 62 3.77 -11.56 -6.28
CA ASN A 62 2.65 -12.40 -5.84
C ASN A 62 1.89 -11.79 -4.65
N MET A 63 2.60 -11.19 -3.71
CA MET A 63 2.00 -10.44 -2.60
C MET A 63 1.25 -9.21 -3.14
N PHE A 64 1.82 -8.46 -4.09
CA PHE A 64 1.15 -7.29 -4.67
C PHE A 64 -0.09 -7.68 -5.51
N GLU A 65 -0.05 -8.77 -6.29
CA GLU A 65 -1.23 -9.32 -6.98
C GLU A 65 -2.32 -9.69 -5.97
N ARG A 66 -1.95 -10.30 -4.83
CA ARG A 66 -2.91 -10.57 -3.74
C ARG A 66 -3.52 -9.28 -3.19
N LEU A 67 -2.74 -8.22 -2.99
CA LEU A 67 -3.27 -6.93 -2.53
C LEU A 67 -4.31 -6.39 -3.51
N ILE A 68 -3.97 -6.36 -4.80
CA ILE A 68 -4.87 -5.90 -5.86
C ILE A 68 -6.18 -6.69 -5.83
N LYS A 69 -6.11 -8.03 -5.72
CA LYS A 69 -7.31 -8.88 -5.63
C LYS A 69 -8.22 -8.51 -4.46
N HIS A 70 -7.65 -8.21 -3.30
CA HIS A 70 -8.43 -7.79 -2.13
C HIS A 70 -9.04 -6.40 -2.31
N ILE A 71 -8.25 -5.42 -2.78
CA ILE A 71 -8.73 -4.05 -3.02
C ILE A 71 -9.85 -4.05 -4.05
N LEU A 72 -9.71 -4.79 -5.15
CA LEU A 72 -10.73 -4.89 -6.18
C LEU A 72 -11.91 -5.79 -5.80
N MET A 73 -11.77 -6.55 -4.70
CA MET A 73 -12.72 -7.57 -4.27
C MET A 73 -12.99 -8.62 -5.37
N LYS A 74 -11.94 -8.98 -6.14
CA LYS A 74 -11.98 -9.92 -7.27
C LYS A 74 -10.92 -10.99 -7.11
N LYS A 75 -11.27 -12.25 -7.31
CA LYS A 75 -10.33 -13.39 -7.15
C LYS A 75 -9.52 -13.68 -8.42
N ASP A 76 -10.05 -13.30 -9.57
CA ASP A 76 -9.57 -13.64 -10.91
C ASP A 76 -8.74 -12.53 -11.58
N VAL A 77 -8.34 -11.51 -10.83
CA VAL A 77 -7.44 -10.46 -11.35
C VAL A 77 -6.03 -11.03 -11.48
N LYS A 78 -5.42 -10.81 -12.64
CA LYS A 78 -3.99 -11.03 -12.87
C LYS A 78 -3.26 -9.72 -13.04
N PHE A 79 -2.14 -9.57 -12.35
CA PHE A 79 -1.25 -8.42 -12.48
C PHE A 79 0.01 -8.87 -13.22
N TYR A 80 0.32 -8.25 -14.34
CA TYR A 80 1.43 -8.67 -15.20
C TYR A 80 2.03 -7.48 -15.95
N PHE A 81 3.25 -7.67 -16.41
CA PHE A 81 3.91 -6.75 -17.33
C PHE A 81 3.53 -7.12 -18.77
N ASP A 82 3.00 -6.16 -19.53
CA ASP A 82 2.67 -6.33 -20.95
C ASP A 82 3.87 -5.87 -21.79
N ASP A 83 4.59 -6.83 -22.39
CA ASP A 83 5.79 -6.54 -23.18
C ASP A 83 5.51 -5.73 -24.46
N ILE A 84 4.28 -5.77 -24.99
CA ILE A 84 3.93 -5.07 -26.22
C ILE A 84 3.79 -3.58 -25.94
N ASP A 85 2.98 -3.25 -24.94
CA ASP A 85 2.73 -1.85 -24.56
C ASP A 85 3.78 -1.33 -23.57
N SER A 86 4.68 -2.20 -23.10
CA SER A 86 5.69 -1.89 -22.08
C SER A 86 5.09 -1.28 -20.83
N GLU A 87 3.97 -1.83 -20.34
CA GLU A 87 3.22 -1.31 -19.19
C GLU A 87 2.74 -2.42 -18.26
N TYR A 88 2.61 -2.09 -16.96
CA TYR A 88 1.94 -2.98 -16.01
C TYR A 88 0.42 -2.91 -16.12
N LYS A 89 -0.20 -4.07 -16.28
CA LYS A 89 -1.65 -4.20 -16.48
C LYS A 89 -2.29 -5.20 -15.53
N MET A 90 -3.59 -5.03 -15.40
CA MET A 90 -4.50 -5.93 -14.72
C MET A 90 -5.48 -6.52 -15.72
N LYS A 91 -5.71 -7.83 -15.65
CA LYS A 91 -6.73 -8.52 -16.46
C LYS A 91 -7.68 -9.31 -15.57
N GLU A 92 -8.98 -9.05 -15.76
CA GLU A 92 -10.08 -9.85 -15.21
C GLU A 92 -10.66 -10.75 -16.32
N LYS A 93 -11.34 -11.84 -15.97
CA LYS A 93 -11.82 -12.83 -16.95
C LYS A 93 -12.75 -12.23 -18.03
N ASN A 94 -13.54 -11.22 -17.69
CA ASN A 94 -14.58 -10.63 -18.55
C ASN A 94 -14.42 -9.12 -18.76
N ARG A 95 -13.20 -8.60 -18.62
CA ARG A 95 -12.92 -7.17 -18.81
C ARG A 95 -11.70 -7.01 -19.70
N GLU A 96 -11.65 -5.94 -20.48
CA GLU A 96 -10.40 -5.56 -21.14
C GLU A 96 -9.28 -5.33 -20.13
N ALA A 97 -8.04 -5.49 -20.55
CA ALA A 97 -6.89 -5.20 -19.68
C ALA A 97 -6.89 -3.70 -19.36
N TYR A 98 -6.51 -3.35 -18.14
CA TYR A 98 -6.47 -1.95 -17.68
C TYR A 98 -5.26 -1.72 -16.77
N ASN A 99 -4.76 -0.50 -16.73
CA ASN A 99 -3.60 -0.14 -15.90
C ASN A 99 -4.03 0.55 -14.59
N LEU A 100 -3.04 0.95 -13.78
CA LEU A 100 -3.26 1.56 -12.47
C LEU A 100 -4.02 2.90 -12.53
N TYR A 101 -3.94 3.63 -13.64
CA TYR A 101 -4.62 4.91 -13.83
C TYR A 101 -6.13 4.75 -14.12
N GLU A 102 -6.54 3.55 -14.53
CA GLU A 102 -7.93 3.23 -14.93
C GLU A 102 -8.75 2.59 -13.78
N LEU A 103 -8.21 2.59 -12.57
CA LEU A 103 -8.93 2.18 -11.36
C LEU A 103 -10.01 3.21 -11.00
N SER A 104 -11.15 2.73 -10.50
CA SER A 104 -12.17 3.64 -9.94
C SER A 104 -11.62 4.41 -8.73
N ASP A 105 -12.18 5.58 -8.46
CA ASP A 105 -11.70 6.48 -7.39
C ASP A 105 -11.56 5.78 -6.04
N GLY A 106 -12.52 4.93 -5.66
CA GLY A 106 -12.48 4.18 -4.41
C GLY A 106 -11.35 3.16 -4.32
N HIS A 107 -11.08 2.41 -5.41
CA HIS A 107 -9.95 1.48 -5.45
C HIS A 107 -8.62 2.22 -5.51
N SER A 108 -8.55 3.30 -6.29
CA SER A 108 -7.37 4.16 -6.40
C SER A 108 -7.00 4.80 -5.07
N ALA A 109 -7.99 5.28 -4.31
CA ALA A 109 -7.79 5.88 -2.99
C ALA A 109 -7.12 4.91 -2.02
N ILE A 110 -7.61 3.67 -1.93
CA ILE A 110 -6.98 2.65 -1.08
C ILE A 110 -5.61 2.28 -1.60
N LEU A 111 -5.49 1.98 -2.89
CA LEU A 111 -4.22 1.54 -3.45
C LEU A 111 -3.12 2.58 -3.23
N LYS A 112 -3.45 3.88 -3.31
CA LYS A 112 -2.51 4.96 -2.99
C LYS A 112 -1.98 4.89 -1.56
N ILE A 113 -2.82 4.56 -0.56
CA ILE A 113 -2.36 4.35 0.82
C ILE A 113 -1.31 3.23 0.87
N PHE A 114 -1.58 2.09 0.23
CA PHE A 114 -0.63 0.98 0.21
C PHE A 114 0.65 1.31 -0.56
N ILE A 115 0.54 1.94 -1.72
CA ILE A 115 1.69 2.40 -2.52
C ILE A 115 2.58 3.34 -1.70
N GLU A 116 1.99 4.28 -0.97
CA GLU A 116 2.74 5.22 -0.13
C GLU A 116 3.51 4.50 0.97
N LEU A 117 2.90 3.51 1.61
CA LEU A 117 3.57 2.70 2.63
C LEU A 117 4.69 1.86 2.02
N MET A 118 4.44 1.22 0.88
CA MET A 118 5.42 0.40 0.16
C MET A 118 6.66 1.21 -0.24
N ILE A 119 6.47 2.37 -0.87
CA ILE A 119 7.58 3.27 -1.26
C ILE A 119 8.31 3.81 -0.02
N SER A 120 7.57 4.13 1.05
CA SER A 120 8.18 4.63 2.29
C SER A 120 9.08 3.58 2.95
N MET A 121 8.70 2.31 2.89
CA MET A 121 9.50 1.20 3.42
C MET A 121 10.70 0.86 2.54
N GLU A 122 10.59 0.99 1.21
CA GLU A 122 11.72 0.74 0.29
C GLU A 122 12.93 1.63 0.63
N LYS A 123 12.70 2.89 0.97
CA LYS A 123 13.76 3.84 1.38
C LYS A 123 14.56 3.41 2.62
N SER A 124 14.02 2.52 3.45
CA SER A 124 14.68 2.02 4.66
C SER A 124 15.73 0.91 4.40
N ARG A 125 15.93 0.52 3.13
CA ARG A 125 16.97 -0.43 2.65
C ARG A 125 16.87 -1.86 3.19
N THR A 126 15.74 -2.24 3.77
CA THR A 126 15.43 -3.64 4.05
C THR A 126 14.55 -4.16 2.91
N ASN A 127 15.07 -5.07 2.07
CA ASN A 127 14.34 -5.71 0.96
C ASN A 127 13.12 -6.57 1.41
N LYS A 128 12.76 -6.51 2.69
CA LYS A 128 11.61 -7.16 3.30
C LYS A 128 10.79 -6.04 3.89
N TYR A 129 9.48 -6.01 3.65
CA TYR A 129 8.50 -5.17 4.38
C TYR A 129 8.38 -5.57 5.87
N ASP A 130 9.51 -5.93 6.46
CA ASP A 130 9.77 -6.34 7.82
C ASP A 130 10.36 -5.15 8.59
N VAL A 131 9.78 -3.98 8.35
CA VAL A 131 10.17 -2.72 8.98
C VAL A 131 9.21 -2.48 10.13
N GLU A 132 9.73 -2.39 11.34
CA GLU A 132 8.95 -1.88 12.47
C GLU A 132 8.64 -0.40 12.22
N GLY A 133 7.35 -0.05 12.22
CA GLY A 133 6.91 1.29 11.87
C GLY A 133 5.70 1.76 12.68
N ILE A 134 5.52 3.08 12.76
CA ILE A 134 4.29 3.69 13.24
C ILE A 134 3.76 4.57 12.11
N VAL A 135 2.50 4.36 11.74
CA VAL A 135 1.82 5.11 10.69
C VAL A 135 0.62 5.82 11.30
N LEU A 136 0.57 7.13 11.11
CA LEU A 136 -0.58 7.96 11.48
C LEU A 136 -1.40 8.25 10.22
N ILE A 137 -2.68 7.89 10.20
CA ILE A 137 -3.59 8.16 9.08
C ILE A 137 -4.77 8.97 9.60
N ASP A 138 -4.90 10.19 9.12
CA ASP A 138 -6.05 11.05 9.42
C ASP A 138 -7.16 10.80 8.39
N GLU A 139 -8.41 10.69 8.85
CA GLU A 139 -9.59 10.43 8.02
C GLU A 139 -9.40 9.27 7.03
N ILE A 140 -9.06 8.08 7.56
CA ILE A 140 -8.69 6.93 6.74
C ILE A 140 -9.75 6.52 5.70
N GLU A 141 -11.03 6.85 5.92
CA GLU A 141 -12.15 6.53 5.03
C GLU A 141 -12.33 7.50 3.85
N LYS A 142 -11.56 8.59 3.78
CA LYS A 142 -11.81 9.68 2.84
C LYS A 142 -11.72 9.19 1.38
N HIS A 143 -12.79 9.42 0.61
CA HIS A 143 -12.96 8.95 -0.78
C HIS A 143 -13.03 7.43 -0.97
N ILE A 144 -13.28 6.66 0.10
CA ILE A 144 -13.34 5.20 0.05
C ILE A 144 -14.80 4.73 0.15
N HIS A 145 -15.21 3.81 -0.71
CA HIS A 145 -16.55 3.23 -0.68
C HIS A 145 -16.79 2.42 0.61
N PRO A 146 -17.99 2.40 1.21
CA PRO A 146 -18.27 1.72 2.48
C PRO A 146 -17.81 0.26 2.59
N GLU A 147 -17.95 -0.52 1.52
CA GLU A 147 -17.48 -1.92 1.51
C GLU A 147 -15.98 -2.02 1.71
N LEU A 148 -15.24 -1.11 1.10
CA LEU A 148 -13.79 -1.09 1.18
C LEU A 148 -13.29 -0.55 2.53
N GLN A 149 -14.07 0.32 3.19
CA GLN A 149 -13.79 0.75 4.57
C GLN A 149 -13.81 -0.43 5.56
N LYS A 150 -14.64 -1.46 5.31
CA LYS A 150 -14.68 -2.65 6.18
C LYS A 150 -13.43 -3.52 6.08
N ILE A 151 -12.65 -3.40 5.00
CA ILE A 151 -11.49 -4.26 4.75
C ILE A 151 -10.15 -3.53 4.85
N ILE A 152 -10.11 -2.20 4.81
CA ILE A 152 -8.84 -1.45 4.79
C ILE A 152 -7.96 -1.73 6.02
N LEU A 153 -8.50 -1.67 7.24
CA LEU A 153 -7.72 -1.95 8.45
C LEU A 153 -7.24 -3.40 8.53
N PRO A 154 -8.09 -4.42 8.29
CA PRO A 154 -7.63 -5.80 8.17
C PRO A 154 -6.51 -5.98 7.14
N LEU A 155 -6.62 -5.36 5.96
CA LEU A 155 -5.59 -5.45 4.92
C LEU A 155 -4.29 -4.77 5.34
N LEU A 156 -4.35 -3.58 5.94
CA LEU A 156 -3.15 -2.92 6.44
C LEU A 156 -2.43 -3.80 7.47
N ASN A 157 -3.17 -4.43 8.39
CA ASN A 157 -2.61 -5.33 9.40
C ASN A 157 -2.06 -6.64 8.80
N GLU A 158 -2.68 -7.18 7.76
CA GLU A 158 -2.18 -8.38 7.05
C GLU A 158 -0.89 -8.10 6.28
N PHE A 159 -0.83 -6.98 5.55
CA PHE A 159 0.28 -6.67 4.65
C PHE A 159 1.46 -5.99 5.33
N PHE A 160 1.23 -5.32 6.47
CA PHE A 160 2.26 -4.64 7.26
C PHE A 160 2.18 -5.07 8.73
N PRO A 161 2.43 -6.35 9.04
CA PRO A 161 2.20 -6.90 10.39
C PRO A 161 3.08 -6.27 11.48
N ASN A 162 4.22 -5.68 11.11
CA ASN A 162 5.15 -5.04 12.03
C ASN A 162 4.92 -3.52 12.14
N VAL A 163 3.84 -3.01 11.55
CA VAL A 163 3.47 -1.60 11.60
C VAL A 163 2.30 -1.37 12.54
N GLN A 164 2.49 -0.45 13.48
CA GLN A 164 1.40 0.06 14.30
C GLN A 164 0.68 1.19 13.57
N PHE A 165 -0.60 0.97 13.25
CA PHE A 165 -1.46 1.99 12.67
C PHE A 165 -2.23 2.75 13.76
N ILE A 166 -2.13 4.07 13.77
CA ILE A 166 -2.97 4.97 14.57
C ILE A 166 -3.81 5.77 13.58
N VAL A 167 -5.12 5.55 13.62
CA VAL A 167 -6.04 6.07 12.61
C VAL A 167 -7.11 6.93 13.26
N THR A 168 -7.50 8.01 12.60
CA THR A 168 -8.72 8.75 12.94
C THR A 168 -9.81 8.39 11.92
N THR A 169 -11.06 8.34 12.38
CA THR A 169 -12.20 8.03 11.52
C THR A 169 -13.49 8.57 12.10
N MET A 170 -14.37 9.06 11.23
CA MET A 170 -15.78 9.35 11.52
C MET A 170 -16.68 8.18 11.06
N SER A 171 -16.15 7.22 10.31
CA SER A 171 -16.94 6.12 9.76
C SER A 171 -17.21 4.99 10.76
N SER A 172 -18.48 4.64 10.93
CA SER A 172 -18.88 3.43 11.68
C SER A 172 -18.37 2.15 11.04
N TYR A 173 -18.21 2.10 9.71
CA TYR A 173 -17.71 0.91 9.02
C TYR A 173 -16.25 0.59 9.37
N ILE A 174 -15.43 1.63 9.57
CA ILE A 174 -14.05 1.46 10.04
C ILE A 174 -14.05 0.93 11.47
N LYS A 175 -14.92 1.47 12.36
CA LYS A 175 -15.03 1.02 13.75
C LYS A 175 -15.41 -0.47 13.85
N GLU A 176 -16.24 -0.95 12.94
CA GLU A 176 -16.67 -2.35 12.87
C GLU A 176 -15.70 -3.29 12.15
N SER A 177 -14.68 -2.75 11.46
CA SER A 177 -13.79 -3.52 10.58
C SER A 177 -12.85 -4.48 11.31
N MET A 178 -12.55 -4.24 12.59
CA MET A 178 -11.51 -4.95 13.34
C MET A 178 -12.00 -5.39 14.72
N LYS A 179 -11.83 -6.69 15.03
CA LYS A 179 -12.13 -7.24 16.37
C LYS A 179 -11.06 -6.94 17.42
N SER A 180 -9.82 -6.72 16.99
CA SER A 180 -8.67 -6.48 17.86
C SER A 180 -8.06 -5.11 17.60
N CYS A 181 -8.81 -4.06 17.92
CA CYS A 181 -8.33 -2.67 17.90
C CYS A 181 -8.74 -1.94 19.18
N PHE A 182 -7.96 -0.93 19.57
CA PHE A 182 -8.34 -0.02 20.64
C PHE A 182 -9.07 1.17 20.02
N ILE A 183 -10.33 1.37 20.38
CA ILE A 183 -11.13 2.52 19.94
C ILE A 183 -11.13 3.55 21.07
N TYR A 184 -10.53 4.70 20.83
CA TYR A 184 -10.56 5.84 21.73
C TYR A 184 -11.56 6.86 21.23
N ASP A 185 -12.60 7.12 22.03
CA ASP A 185 -13.57 8.19 21.80
C ASP A 185 -13.02 9.49 22.38
N LEU A 186 -12.67 10.43 21.50
CA LEU A 186 -12.07 11.71 21.88
C LEU A 186 -13.10 12.77 22.28
N ASP A 187 -14.40 12.51 22.10
CA ASP A 187 -15.48 13.44 22.46
C ASP A 187 -15.80 13.41 23.96
N LYS A 188 -15.35 12.37 24.67
CA LYS A 188 -15.54 12.23 26.12
C LYS A 188 -14.33 12.83 26.86
N LYS A 189 -14.44 14.09 27.22
CA LYS A 189 -13.57 14.73 28.23
C LYS A 189 -14.11 14.53 29.63
#